data_AF-A0A9D2AYL0-F1
#
_entry.id   AF-A0A9D2AYL0-F1
#
_cell.length_a   1.000
_cell.length_b   1.000
_cell.length_c   1.000
_cell.angle_alpha   90.00
_cell.angle_beta   90.00
_cell.angle_gamma   90.00
#
_symmetry.space_group_name_H-M   'P 1'
#
loop_
_entity.id
_entity.type
_entity.pdbx_description
1 polymer ?
#
loop_
_entity_poly.entity_id
_entity_poly.type
_entity_poly.pdbx_seq_one_letter_code
_entity_poly.pdbx_strand_id
1 'polypeptide(L)'
;MCTGINRTPESMGTPLSLDLKEIKGMRFFDPHIHMVSRTTDDYQAMQEAGIIGLIEPAFWVGQPRTGIDTFKDYYSSLIGWERFRSSQFGIRHYCTMGLNSREANNEKLAEQVMELLPHYIYKDGVLGIGEIGFDDQTALEEKYYRLQLELAKEANLPVQVHTPHRDKKRGTTKSMDIALEHGLDPSRVIIDHNTEETVEEVLERGFWAAFTIYPFTKMGNERMVEVVKKYGSERIMVNSAADWGISDPLAVPKTAALMLKMGIDKKEVERVTFYNAVEAFSVTGQLSVDVLNEPLKIDAEEKFEGNTVLRGGQQPKRNTESIIIR
;
A
#
# COMPACT_ATOMS: atom_id res chain seq x y z
N MET A 1 -11.27 2.59 -19.59
CA MET A 1 -12.53 1.94 -19.23
C MET A 1 -12.18 0.79 -18.30
N CYS A 2 -12.72 0.75 -17.09
CA CYS A 2 -12.77 -0.49 -16.32
C CYS A 2 -13.33 -1.57 -17.25
N THR A 3 -12.69 -2.74 -17.27
CA THR A 3 -13.12 -3.89 -18.07
C THR A 3 -14.65 -3.99 -18.05
N GLY A 4 -15.28 -4.07 -19.23
CA GLY A 4 -16.73 -4.11 -19.42
C GLY A 4 -17.41 -5.38 -18.91
N ILE A 5 -16.97 -5.89 -17.77
CA ILE A 5 -17.64 -6.93 -17.00
C ILE A 5 -18.66 -6.18 -16.14
N ASN A 6 -19.87 -5.99 -16.68
CA ASN A 6 -21.03 -5.67 -15.86
C ASN A 6 -21.23 -6.82 -14.87
N ARG A 7 -20.56 -6.75 -13.72
CA ARG A 7 -20.78 -7.69 -12.63
C ARG A 7 -22.14 -7.39 -12.03
N THR A 8 -23.16 -8.10 -12.46
CA THR A 8 -24.46 -8.08 -11.79
C THR A 8 -24.33 -8.89 -10.48
N PRO A 9 -25.14 -8.62 -9.43
CA PRO A 9 -25.12 -9.41 -8.20
C PRO A 9 -25.24 -10.92 -8.45
N GLU A 10 -25.96 -11.33 -9.50
CA GLU A 10 -26.13 -12.73 -9.91
C GLU A 10 -24.85 -13.36 -10.47
N SER A 11 -23.94 -12.54 -11.03
CA SER A 11 -22.65 -12.98 -11.56
C SER A 11 -21.55 -13.12 -10.49
N MET A 12 -21.80 -12.68 -9.25
CA MET A 12 -20.80 -12.66 -8.16
C MET A 12 -20.73 -13.95 -7.35
N GLY A 13 -21.39 -15.02 -7.81
CA GLY A 13 -21.39 -16.32 -7.13
C GLY A 13 -22.05 -16.27 -5.75
N THR A 14 -22.01 -17.40 -5.04
CA THR A 14 -22.46 -17.44 -3.63
C THR A 14 -21.34 -16.91 -2.73
N PRO A 15 -21.61 -15.92 -1.86
CA PRO A 15 -20.61 -15.43 -0.93
C PRO A 15 -20.06 -16.56 -0.06
N LEU A 16 -18.75 -16.71 -0.02
CA LEU A 16 -18.10 -17.57 0.96
C LEU A 16 -18.14 -16.88 2.33
N SER A 17 -18.54 -17.62 3.37
CA SER A 17 -18.45 -17.11 4.74
C SER A 17 -17.00 -16.86 5.10
N LEU A 18 -16.70 -15.66 5.60
CA LEU A 18 -15.40 -15.36 6.19
C LEU A 18 -15.27 -16.08 7.53
N ASP A 19 -14.45 -17.14 7.59
CA ASP A 19 -14.03 -17.73 8.86
C ASP A 19 -12.60 -17.28 9.18
N LEU A 20 -12.48 -16.21 9.96
CA LEU A 20 -11.19 -15.70 10.42
C LEU A 20 -10.41 -16.71 11.29
N LYS A 21 -11.04 -17.82 11.73
CA LYS A 21 -10.32 -18.89 12.44
C LYS A 21 -9.26 -19.54 11.55
N GLU A 22 -9.46 -19.59 10.23
CA GLU A 22 -8.50 -20.19 9.29
C GLU A 22 -7.16 -19.46 9.28
N ILE A 23 -7.15 -18.16 9.54
CA ILE A 23 -5.96 -17.31 9.57
C ILE A 23 -5.53 -16.91 10.99
N LYS A 24 -6.13 -17.53 12.02
CA LYS A 24 -5.86 -17.16 13.40
C LYS A 24 -4.37 -17.35 13.74
N GLY A 25 -3.77 -16.29 14.27
CA GLY A 25 -2.35 -16.26 14.66
C GLY A 25 -1.38 -16.05 13.50
N MET A 26 -1.87 -15.86 12.27
CA MET A 26 -1.05 -15.35 11.18
C MET A 26 -0.79 -13.85 11.37
N ARG A 27 0.27 -13.37 10.72
CA ARG A 27 0.64 -11.95 10.68
C ARG A 27 0.57 -11.47 9.24
N PHE A 28 0.11 -10.25 9.07
CA PHE A 28 -0.05 -9.63 7.77
C PHE A 28 0.64 -8.27 7.74
N PHE A 29 1.11 -7.91 6.55
CA PHE A 29 1.67 -6.61 6.26
C PHE A 29 0.99 -6.08 4.99
N ASP A 30 0.39 -4.90 5.06
CA ASP A 30 -0.26 -4.30 3.90
C ASP A 30 0.67 -3.24 3.27
N PRO A 31 1.37 -3.55 2.16
CA PRO A 31 2.37 -2.65 1.58
C PRO A 31 1.76 -1.48 0.79
N HIS A 32 0.44 -1.38 0.74
CA HIS A 32 -0.22 -0.23 0.11
C HIS A 32 -1.63 -0.06 0.69
N ILE A 33 -1.82 0.93 1.53
CA ILE A 33 -3.13 1.36 2.02
C ILE A 33 -3.12 2.85 2.37
N HIS A 34 -4.19 3.59 2.09
CA HIS A 34 -4.23 5.03 2.34
C HIS A 34 -4.99 5.34 3.63
N MET A 35 -4.31 5.24 4.77
CA MET A 35 -4.96 5.38 6.08
C MET A 35 -5.51 6.78 6.35
N VAL A 36 -5.00 7.83 5.72
CA VAL A 36 -5.57 9.19 5.81
C VAL A 36 -7.08 9.22 5.52
N SER A 37 -7.58 8.31 4.68
CA SER A 37 -8.99 8.20 4.33
C SER A 37 -9.78 7.19 5.17
N ARG A 38 -9.15 6.56 6.15
CA ARG A 38 -9.69 5.44 6.92
C ARG A 38 -9.94 5.80 8.37
N THR A 39 -10.91 5.10 8.97
CA THR A 39 -11.36 5.33 10.33
C THR A 39 -10.50 4.60 11.36
N THR A 40 -10.65 4.94 12.64
CA THR A 40 -10.08 4.13 13.73
C THR A 40 -10.69 2.74 13.82
N ASP A 41 -11.92 2.55 13.32
CA ASP A 41 -12.57 1.24 13.27
C ASP A 41 -11.86 0.32 12.28
N ASP A 42 -11.34 0.86 11.17
CA ASP A 42 -10.51 0.11 10.24
C ASP A 42 -9.20 -0.34 10.89
N TYR A 43 -8.51 0.54 11.63
CA TYR A 43 -7.29 0.14 12.36
C TYR A 43 -7.57 -0.98 13.37
N GLN A 44 -8.67 -0.89 14.12
CA GLN A 44 -9.07 -1.94 15.05
C GLN A 44 -9.33 -3.26 14.32
N ALA A 45 -10.13 -3.24 13.25
CA ALA A 45 -10.44 -4.43 12.46
C ALA A 45 -9.18 -5.05 11.83
N MET A 46 -8.27 -4.21 11.31
CA MET A 46 -6.99 -4.64 10.74
C MET A 46 -6.13 -5.36 11.78
N GLN A 47 -6.03 -4.80 12.99
CA GLN A 47 -5.24 -5.41 14.07
C GLN A 47 -5.84 -6.74 14.53
N GLU A 48 -7.17 -6.81 14.66
CA GLU A 48 -7.89 -8.02 15.04
C GLU A 48 -7.74 -9.13 13.98
N ALA A 49 -7.63 -8.76 12.70
CA ALA A 49 -7.36 -9.68 11.60
C ALA A 49 -5.88 -10.08 11.46
N GLY A 50 -4.98 -9.53 12.28
CA GLY A 50 -3.56 -9.88 12.31
C GLY A 50 -2.64 -9.01 11.46
N ILE A 51 -3.11 -7.86 10.95
CA ILE A 51 -2.22 -6.87 10.32
C ILE A 51 -1.44 -6.18 11.44
N ILE A 52 -0.11 -6.21 11.33
CA ILE A 52 0.81 -5.64 12.35
C ILE A 52 1.66 -4.49 11.82
N GLY A 53 1.67 -4.30 10.51
CA GLY A 53 2.35 -3.19 9.86
C GLY A 53 1.76 -2.88 8.50
N LEU A 54 1.96 -1.66 8.04
CA LEU A 54 1.50 -1.20 6.73
C LEU A 54 2.42 -0.14 6.15
N ILE A 55 2.30 0.07 4.84
CA ILE A 55 2.88 1.20 4.12
C ILE A 55 1.74 2.03 3.52
N GLU A 56 1.77 3.33 3.78
CA GLU A 56 0.90 4.32 3.15
C GLU A 56 1.67 5.14 2.12
N PRO A 57 1.50 4.87 0.82
CA PRO A 57 2.07 5.70 -0.22
C PRO A 57 1.39 7.07 -0.25
N ALA A 58 2.18 8.12 -0.49
CA ALA A 58 1.65 9.46 -0.70
C ALA A 58 0.65 9.44 -1.88
N PHE A 59 -0.59 9.85 -1.59
CA PHE A 59 -1.72 9.75 -2.51
C PHE A 59 -2.64 10.97 -2.47
N TRP A 60 -3.69 10.96 -3.28
CA TRP A 60 -4.75 11.95 -3.32
C TRP A 60 -5.52 12.04 -1.98
N VAL A 61 -5.75 13.27 -1.51
CA VAL A 61 -6.36 13.56 -0.20
C VAL A 61 -7.88 13.68 -0.24
N GLY A 62 -8.55 13.13 -1.26
CA GLY A 62 -10.02 13.20 -1.38
C GLY A 62 -10.55 14.49 -2.01
N GLN A 63 -9.67 15.45 -2.32
CA GLN A 63 -9.97 16.73 -2.96
C GLN A 63 -8.75 17.19 -3.79
N PRO A 64 -8.94 17.78 -4.98
CA PRO A 64 -7.84 18.43 -5.71
C PRO A 64 -7.09 19.43 -4.84
N ARG A 65 -5.77 19.25 -4.73
CA ARG A 65 -4.89 20.16 -4.00
C ARG A 65 -4.85 21.52 -4.72
N THR A 66 -5.00 22.60 -3.96
CA THR A 66 -5.01 23.97 -4.48
C THR A 66 -3.66 24.68 -4.33
N GLY A 67 -2.71 24.09 -3.59
CA GLY A 67 -1.37 24.63 -3.41
C GLY A 67 -0.42 23.66 -2.71
N ILE A 68 0.84 24.08 -2.62
CA ILE A 68 1.93 23.29 -2.04
C ILE A 68 1.75 23.01 -0.54
N ASP A 69 1.08 23.89 0.20
CA ASP A 69 0.92 23.71 1.65
C ASP A 69 0.08 22.48 1.98
N THR A 70 -0.88 22.09 1.13
CA THR A 70 -1.59 20.81 1.28
C THR A 70 -0.66 19.59 1.17
N PHE A 71 0.41 19.67 0.37
CA PHE A 71 1.43 18.61 0.33
C PHE A 71 2.25 18.59 1.61
N LYS A 72 2.68 19.76 2.11
CA LYS A 72 3.46 19.87 3.36
C LYS A 72 2.69 19.30 4.54
N ASP A 73 1.43 19.68 4.68
CA ASP A 73 0.58 19.22 5.79
C ASP A 73 0.28 17.72 5.66
N TYR A 74 0.05 17.24 4.44
CA TYR A 74 -0.18 15.81 4.18
C TYR A 74 1.06 14.96 4.46
N TYR A 75 2.24 15.33 3.95
CA TYR A 75 3.48 14.58 4.22
C TYR A 75 3.83 14.60 5.71
N SER A 76 3.60 15.73 6.40
CA SER A 76 3.77 15.83 7.86
C SER A 76 2.78 14.93 8.61
N SER A 77 1.57 14.77 8.10
CA SER A 77 0.58 13.84 8.65
C SER A 77 1.03 12.39 8.48
N LEU A 78 1.58 12.00 7.32
CA LEU A 78 2.07 10.64 7.08
C LEU A 78 3.19 10.24 8.05
N ILE A 79 4.23 11.08 8.21
CA ILE A 79 5.36 10.75 9.09
C ILE A 79 5.07 10.95 10.59
N GLY A 80 4.07 11.77 10.90
CA GLY A 80 3.73 12.20 12.25
C GLY A 80 2.41 11.60 12.72
N TRP A 81 1.30 12.27 12.40
CA TRP A 81 -0.01 11.94 12.93
C TRP A 81 -0.46 10.51 12.61
N GLU A 82 -0.29 10.02 11.38
CA GLU A 82 -0.71 8.66 11.00
C GLU A 82 0.14 7.60 11.68
N ARG A 83 1.43 7.87 11.86
CA ARG A 83 2.30 7.04 12.67
C ARG A 83 1.84 6.93 14.11
N PHE A 84 1.58 8.07 14.75
CA PHE A 84 1.00 8.10 16.08
C PHE A 84 -0.34 7.35 16.10
N ARG A 85 -1.29 7.72 15.23
CA ARG A 85 -2.65 7.17 15.17
C ARG A 85 -2.65 5.65 15.00
N SER A 86 -1.84 5.12 14.09
CA SER A 86 -1.71 3.68 13.85
C SER A 86 -1.14 2.94 15.07
N SER A 87 -0.12 3.52 15.72
CA SER A 87 0.54 2.91 16.88
C SER A 87 -0.41 2.69 18.06
N GLN A 88 -1.42 3.55 18.22
CA GLN A 88 -2.45 3.43 19.27
C GLN A 88 -3.27 2.14 19.14
N PHE A 89 -3.33 1.54 17.95
CA PHE A 89 -3.99 0.27 17.69
C PHE A 89 -3.00 -0.91 17.66
N GLY A 90 -1.71 -0.67 17.82
CA GLY A 90 -0.67 -1.70 17.75
C GLY A 90 -0.26 -2.07 16.33
N ILE A 91 -0.42 -1.16 15.37
CA ILE A 91 0.03 -1.33 13.98
C ILE A 91 1.21 -0.37 13.73
N ARG A 92 2.27 -0.87 13.09
CA ARG A 92 3.39 -0.04 12.64
C ARG A 92 3.06 0.63 11.32
N HIS A 93 3.10 1.96 11.29
CA HIS A 93 2.90 2.73 10.08
C HIS A 93 4.24 3.19 9.49
N TYR A 94 4.36 2.95 8.20
CA TYR A 94 5.41 3.42 7.32
C TYR A 94 4.77 4.10 6.13
N CYS A 95 5.55 4.83 5.35
CA CYS A 95 5.06 5.50 4.15
C CYS A 95 6.09 5.52 3.04
N THR A 96 5.62 5.79 1.83
CA THR A 96 6.48 6.24 0.73
C THR A 96 6.10 7.66 0.38
N MET A 97 7.09 8.44 -0.07
CA MET A 97 6.89 9.84 -0.42
C MET A 97 7.04 10.03 -1.92
N GLY A 98 6.14 10.78 -2.54
CA GLY A 98 6.18 11.00 -3.97
C GLY A 98 5.15 12.00 -4.45
N LEU A 99 5.37 12.47 -5.67
CA LEU A 99 4.42 13.19 -6.51
C LEU A 99 3.67 12.18 -7.37
N ASN A 100 2.37 12.05 -7.13
CA ASN A 100 1.48 11.20 -7.91
C ASN A 100 1.41 11.65 -9.38
N SER A 101 1.25 10.69 -10.30
CA SER A 101 1.20 10.93 -11.74
C SER A 101 0.12 11.92 -12.17
N ARG A 102 -1.07 11.90 -11.55
CA ARG A 102 -2.13 12.85 -11.89
C ARG A 102 -1.73 14.29 -11.60
N GLU A 103 -1.06 14.51 -10.46
CA GLU A 103 -0.66 15.83 -10.00
C GLU A 103 0.58 16.36 -10.73
N ALA A 104 1.38 15.46 -11.34
CA ALA A 104 2.47 15.79 -12.23
C ALA A 104 2.03 16.64 -13.45
N ASN A 105 0.76 16.53 -13.86
CA ASN A 105 0.20 17.32 -14.95
C ASN A 105 -0.07 18.80 -14.58
N ASN A 106 0.04 19.17 -13.31
CA ASN A 106 0.10 20.57 -12.89
C ASN A 106 1.57 20.97 -12.69
N GLU A 107 2.24 21.37 -13.78
CA GLU A 107 3.70 21.54 -13.80
C GLU A 107 4.21 22.49 -12.70
N LYS A 108 3.55 23.64 -12.49
CA LYS A 108 3.94 24.59 -11.44
C LYS A 108 3.90 23.96 -10.04
N LEU A 109 2.87 23.18 -9.75
CA LEU A 109 2.75 22.49 -8.46
C LEU A 109 3.78 21.36 -8.36
N ALA A 110 3.97 20.61 -9.44
CA ALA A 110 4.93 19.52 -9.52
C ALA A 110 6.37 19.98 -9.25
N GLU A 111 6.80 21.12 -9.81
CA GLU A 111 8.12 21.71 -9.52
C GLU A 111 8.29 21.99 -8.02
N GLN A 112 7.29 22.59 -7.39
CA GLN A 112 7.31 22.88 -5.95
C GLN A 112 7.35 21.60 -5.10
N VAL A 113 6.66 20.53 -5.53
CA VAL A 113 6.69 19.24 -4.83
C VAL A 113 8.05 18.56 -4.99
N MET A 114 8.67 18.64 -6.17
CA MET A 114 10.02 18.09 -6.38
C MET A 114 11.06 18.77 -5.49
N GLU A 115 10.95 20.09 -5.26
CA GLU A 115 11.77 20.81 -4.28
C GLU A 115 11.47 20.39 -2.83
N LEU A 116 10.22 20.00 -2.54
CA LEU A 116 9.78 19.60 -1.20
C LEU A 116 10.26 18.19 -0.81
N LEU A 117 10.24 17.24 -1.74
CA LEU A 117 10.49 15.81 -1.47
C LEU A 117 11.79 15.54 -0.68
N PRO A 118 12.96 16.14 -1.00
CA PRO A 118 14.19 15.92 -0.26
C PRO A 118 14.09 16.22 1.25
N HIS A 119 13.16 17.07 1.68
CA HIS A 119 12.95 17.39 3.09
C HIS A 119 12.23 16.27 3.88
N TYR A 120 11.54 15.36 3.19
CA TYR A 120 10.72 14.30 3.78
C TYR A 120 11.31 12.90 3.58
N ILE A 121 11.96 12.62 2.45
CA ILE A 121 12.37 11.24 2.10
C ILE A 121 13.40 10.63 3.05
N TYR A 122 14.13 11.45 3.80
CA TYR A 122 15.12 11.01 4.80
C TYR A 122 14.56 10.91 6.23
N LYS A 123 13.26 11.12 6.41
CA LYS A 123 12.61 11.05 7.73
C LYS A 123 12.37 9.60 8.13
N ASP A 124 12.38 9.36 9.44
CA ASP A 124 12.05 8.06 10.01
C ASP A 124 10.66 7.62 9.52
N GLY A 125 10.55 6.38 9.07
CA GLY A 125 9.31 5.80 8.55
C GLY A 125 9.07 5.94 7.06
N VAL A 126 9.87 6.74 6.37
CA VAL A 126 9.82 6.77 4.92
C VAL A 126 10.67 5.61 4.40
N LEU A 127 10.02 4.65 3.76
CA LEU A 127 10.66 3.42 3.27
C LEU A 127 10.96 3.44 1.78
N GLY A 128 10.47 4.43 1.03
CA GLY A 128 10.61 4.47 -0.42
C GLY A 128 10.11 5.76 -1.05
N ILE A 129 10.36 5.86 -2.36
CA ILE A 129 9.73 6.87 -3.22
C ILE A 129 8.48 6.26 -3.87
N GLY A 130 7.31 6.84 -3.66
CA GLY A 130 6.05 6.27 -4.12
C GLY A 130 4.82 6.98 -3.55
N GLU A 131 3.65 6.87 -4.15
CA GLU A 131 3.37 6.11 -5.37
C GLU A 131 3.61 6.99 -6.62
N ILE A 132 4.51 6.57 -7.52
CA ILE A 132 4.93 7.36 -8.69
C ILE A 132 4.78 6.57 -9.99
N GLY A 133 4.69 7.21 -11.16
CA GLY A 133 4.59 6.48 -12.43
C GLY A 133 3.65 7.17 -13.41
N PHE A 134 2.71 6.42 -13.98
CA PHE A 134 1.83 6.89 -15.06
C PHE A 134 0.35 6.66 -14.74
N ASP A 135 -0.50 7.63 -15.09
CA ASP A 135 -1.95 7.43 -15.19
C ASP A 135 -2.41 7.53 -16.65
N ASP A 136 -2.15 8.68 -17.30
CA ASP A 136 -2.51 8.94 -18.71
C ASP A 136 -1.29 8.95 -19.66
N GLN A 137 -0.08 8.66 -19.14
CA GLN A 137 1.18 8.56 -19.88
C GLN A 137 1.61 9.85 -20.59
N THR A 138 1.36 11.00 -19.96
CA THR A 138 1.73 12.31 -20.51
C THR A 138 3.24 12.56 -20.47
N ALA A 139 3.72 13.56 -21.21
CA ALA A 139 5.12 13.98 -21.16
C ALA A 139 5.53 14.52 -19.78
N LEU A 140 4.60 15.16 -19.06
CA LEU A 140 4.85 15.65 -17.70
C LEU A 140 4.93 14.50 -16.71
N GLU A 141 4.05 13.51 -16.80
CA GLU A 141 4.14 12.28 -15.99
C GLU A 141 5.50 11.60 -16.19
N GLU A 142 5.98 11.49 -17.44
CA GLU A 142 7.30 10.92 -17.70
C GLU A 142 8.44 11.76 -17.12
N LYS A 143 8.43 13.08 -17.33
CA LYS A 143 9.43 14.01 -16.76
C LYS A 143 9.55 13.81 -15.25
N TYR A 144 8.43 13.85 -14.53
CA TYR A 144 8.43 13.76 -13.07
C TYR A 144 8.64 12.34 -12.55
N TYR A 145 8.26 11.30 -13.29
CA TYR A 145 8.63 9.93 -12.95
C TYR A 145 10.15 9.76 -12.98
N ARG A 146 10.80 10.18 -14.08
CA ARG A 146 12.26 10.13 -14.24
C ARG A 146 13.02 10.91 -13.16
N LEU A 147 12.57 12.11 -12.82
CA LEU A 147 13.19 12.91 -11.75
C LEU A 147 13.08 12.22 -10.38
N GLN A 148 11.96 11.57 -10.10
CA GLN A 148 11.77 10.84 -8.84
C GLN A 148 12.57 9.54 -8.78
N LEU A 149 12.82 8.87 -9.92
CA LEU A 149 13.74 7.74 -10.01
C LEU A 149 15.19 8.14 -9.71
N GLU A 150 15.65 9.28 -10.22
CA GLU A 150 16.96 9.83 -9.87
C GLU A 150 17.05 10.13 -8.37
N LEU A 151 16.02 10.77 -7.81
CA LEU A 151 15.95 11.04 -6.37
C LEU A 151 16.00 9.76 -5.53
N ALA A 152 15.29 8.70 -5.94
CA ALA A 152 15.35 7.40 -5.26
C ALA A 152 16.75 6.79 -5.29
N LYS A 153 17.44 6.88 -6.43
CA LYS A 153 18.82 6.39 -6.60
C LYS A 153 19.79 7.15 -5.69
N GLU A 154 19.71 8.48 -5.67
CA GLU A 154 20.53 9.34 -4.81
C GLU A 154 20.29 9.07 -3.32
N ALA A 155 19.02 8.91 -2.92
CA ALA A 155 18.63 8.65 -1.53
C ALA A 155 18.81 7.18 -1.12
N ASN A 156 19.21 6.30 -2.03
CA ASN A 156 19.27 4.86 -1.82
C ASN A 156 17.94 4.28 -1.29
N LEU A 157 16.82 4.69 -1.88
CA LEU A 157 15.46 4.22 -1.54
C LEU A 157 14.88 3.30 -2.62
N PRO A 158 14.06 2.30 -2.26
CA PRO A 158 13.26 1.56 -3.24
C PRO A 158 12.16 2.46 -3.81
N VAL A 159 11.59 2.02 -4.94
CA VAL A 159 10.54 2.73 -5.66
C VAL A 159 9.27 1.91 -5.71
N GLN A 160 8.14 2.50 -5.38
CA GLN A 160 6.81 1.93 -5.60
C GLN A 160 6.12 2.62 -6.77
N VAL A 161 5.84 1.84 -7.81
CA VAL A 161 5.36 2.31 -9.10
C VAL A 161 3.86 2.09 -9.25
N HIS A 162 3.13 3.17 -9.52
CA HIS A 162 1.76 3.15 -10.02
C HIS A 162 1.75 2.73 -11.50
N THR A 163 1.04 1.66 -11.83
CA THR A 163 0.78 1.29 -13.22
C THR A 163 -0.58 1.80 -13.69
N PRO A 164 -0.67 2.35 -14.92
CA PRO A 164 -1.85 3.10 -15.35
C PRO A 164 -3.11 2.24 -15.46
N HIS A 165 -4.26 2.90 -15.39
CA HIS A 165 -5.56 2.25 -15.57
C HIS A 165 -5.90 1.95 -17.04
N ARG A 166 -5.28 2.66 -17.99
CA ARG A 166 -5.47 2.50 -19.45
C ARG A 166 -4.16 2.07 -20.10
N ASP A 167 -4.25 1.19 -21.09
CA ASP A 167 -3.07 0.62 -21.78
C ASP A 167 -2.04 0.07 -20.78
N LYS A 168 -2.54 -0.67 -19.77
CA LYS A 168 -1.79 -1.08 -18.57
C LYS A 168 -0.52 -1.85 -18.92
N LYS A 169 -0.59 -2.78 -19.87
CA LYS A 169 0.58 -3.56 -20.29
C LYS A 169 1.70 -2.66 -20.79
N ARG A 170 1.42 -1.80 -21.78
CA ARG A 170 2.41 -0.87 -22.33
C ARG A 170 2.93 0.10 -21.26
N GLY A 171 2.05 0.65 -20.44
CA GLY A 171 2.45 1.54 -19.34
C GLY A 171 3.36 0.86 -18.33
N THR A 172 3.10 -0.41 -18.01
CA THR A 172 3.91 -1.23 -17.11
C THR A 172 5.30 -1.51 -17.69
N THR A 173 5.36 -1.96 -18.95
CA THR A 173 6.62 -2.13 -19.70
C THR A 173 7.41 -0.83 -19.71
N LYS A 174 6.76 0.30 -20.04
CA LYS A 174 7.39 1.62 -20.09
C LYS A 174 7.98 2.02 -18.74
N SER A 175 7.26 1.83 -17.64
CA SER A 175 7.79 2.12 -16.30
C SER A 175 9.05 1.32 -16.00
N MET A 176 9.04 0.01 -16.28
CA MET A 176 10.21 -0.85 -16.06
C MET A 176 11.38 -0.49 -16.97
N ASP A 177 11.13 -0.15 -18.24
CA ASP A 177 12.16 0.28 -19.19
C ASP A 177 12.87 1.54 -18.71
N ILE A 178 12.10 2.53 -18.24
CA ILE A 178 12.65 3.77 -17.69
C ILE A 178 13.42 3.50 -16.40
N ALA A 179 12.92 2.65 -15.50
CA ALA A 179 13.65 2.28 -14.29
C ALA A 179 15.02 1.65 -14.61
N LEU A 180 15.09 0.75 -15.59
CA LEU A 180 16.34 0.16 -16.07
C LEU A 180 17.25 1.19 -16.77
N GLU A 181 16.69 2.08 -17.58
CA GLU A 181 17.42 3.18 -18.25
C GLU A 181 18.12 4.07 -17.21
N HIS A 182 17.45 4.34 -16.09
CA HIS A 182 17.99 5.10 -14.96
C HIS A 182 18.98 4.31 -14.09
N GLY A 183 19.19 3.02 -14.40
CA GLY A 183 20.15 2.15 -13.72
C GLY A 183 19.67 1.62 -12.37
N LEU A 184 18.36 1.58 -12.12
CA LEU A 184 17.82 0.95 -10.92
C LEU A 184 17.92 -0.58 -11.03
N ASP A 185 18.27 -1.21 -9.91
CA ASP A 185 18.16 -2.65 -9.74
C ASP A 185 16.67 -3.04 -9.69
N PRO A 186 16.18 -3.96 -10.53
CA PRO A 186 14.79 -4.45 -10.51
C PRO A 186 14.32 -4.91 -9.13
N SER A 187 15.22 -5.48 -8.32
CA SER A 187 14.92 -5.92 -6.95
C SER A 187 14.64 -4.77 -5.98
N ARG A 188 14.78 -3.52 -6.41
CA ARG A 188 14.47 -2.31 -5.63
C ARG A 188 13.24 -1.57 -6.15
N VAL A 189 12.53 -2.15 -7.12
CA VAL A 189 11.39 -1.52 -7.76
C VAL A 189 10.17 -2.44 -7.63
N ILE A 190 9.15 -1.92 -6.98
CA ILE A 190 7.86 -2.56 -6.78
C ILE A 190 6.91 -2.04 -7.83
N ILE A 191 6.54 -2.89 -8.77
CA ILE A 191 5.50 -2.60 -9.76
C ILE A 191 4.17 -2.94 -9.11
N ASP A 192 3.30 -1.95 -8.92
CA ASP A 192 2.01 -2.15 -8.25
C ASP A 192 0.83 -2.18 -9.23
N HIS A 193 -0.32 -2.62 -8.74
CA HIS A 193 -1.57 -2.79 -9.50
C HIS A 193 -1.44 -3.76 -10.69
N ASN A 194 -0.64 -4.82 -10.55
CA ASN A 194 -0.51 -5.84 -11.59
C ASN A 194 -1.81 -6.59 -11.84
N THR A 195 -1.85 -7.23 -13.00
CA THR A 195 -2.88 -8.15 -13.45
C THR A 195 -2.22 -9.38 -14.06
N GLU A 196 -3.02 -10.37 -14.45
CA GLU A 196 -2.58 -11.57 -15.17
C GLU A 196 -1.85 -11.24 -16.48
N GLU A 197 -2.10 -10.07 -17.07
CA GLU A 197 -1.48 -9.61 -18.32
C GLU A 197 -0.07 -9.04 -18.14
N THR A 198 0.30 -8.67 -16.91
CA THR A 198 1.55 -7.93 -16.60
C THR A 198 2.50 -8.72 -15.72
N VAL A 199 1.97 -9.61 -14.86
CA VAL A 199 2.77 -10.38 -13.88
C VAL A 199 3.95 -11.14 -14.47
N GLU A 200 3.76 -11.81 -15.61
CA GLU A 200 4.81 -12.64 -16.22
C GLU A 200 6.03 -11.79 -16.59
N GLU A 201 5.80 -10.67 -17.29
CA GLU A 201 6.87 -9.75 -17.68
C GLU A 201 7.58 -9.13 -16.47
N VAL A 202 6.83 -8.74 -15.44
CA VAL A 202 7.38 -8.15 -14.21
C VAL A 202 8.32 -9.14 -13.51
N LEU A 203 7.90 -10.39 -13.35
CA LEU A 203 8.70 -11.43 -12.71
C LEU A 203 9.91 -11.85 -13.54
N GLU A 204 9.76 -12.04 -14.86
CA GLU A 204 10.86 -12.40 -15.77
C GLU A 204 11.96 -11.34 -15.78
N ARG A 205 11.60 -10.08 -15.57
CA ARG A 205 12.54 -8.95 -15.51
C ARG A 205 13.11 -8.71 -14.11
N GLY A 206 12.76 -9.52 -13.11
CA GLY A 206 13.32 -9.48 -11.75
C GLY A 206 12.72 -8.41 -10.82
N PHE A 207 11.63 -7.77 -11.23
CA PHE A 207 10.92 -6.78 -10.40
C PHE A 207 10.04 -7.45 -9.34
N TRP A 208 9.56 -6.68 -8.37
CA TRP A 208 8.50 -7.14 -7.46
C TRP A 208 7.13 -6.89 -8.08
N ALA A 209 6.25 -7.90 -8.04
CA ALA A 209 4.89 -7.82 -8.54
C ALA A 209 3.90 -7.65 -7.39
N ALA A 210 3.42 -6.42 -7.17
CA ALA A 210 2.37 -6.12 -6.20
C ALA A 210 0.98 -6.09 -6.85
N PHE A 211 0.00 -6.62 -6.13
CA PHE A 211 -1.38 -6.78 -6.57
C PHE A 211 -2.36 -6.15 -5.60
N THR A 212 -3.15 -5.23 -6.13
CA THR A 212 -4.22 -4.56 -5.41
C THR A 212 -5.53 -5.32 -5.53
N ILE A 213 -6.07 -5.73 -4.38
CA ILE A 213 -7.38 -6.38 -4.29
C ILE A 213 -8.43 -5.31 -3.96
N TYR A 214 -9.07 -4.79 -5.01
CA TYR A 214 -10.02 -3.68 -4.90
C TYR A 214 -11.34 -4.02 -5.60
N PRO A 215 -12.49 -3.80 -4.93
CA PRO A 215 -13.79 -4.14 -5.51
C PRO A 215 -14.03 -3.50 -6.89
N PHE A 216 -14.53 -4.29 -7.84
CA PHE A 216 -15.01 -3.90 -9.18
C PHE A 216 -14.00 -3.27 -10.16
N THR A 217 -12.96 -2.57 -9.70
CA THR A 217 -12.07 -1.76 -10.55
C THR A 217 -10.68 -2.38 -10.78
N LYS A 218 -10.26 -3.33 -9.93
CA LYS A 218 -8.92 -3.96 -9.98
C LYS A 218 -9.03 -5.49 -9.96
N MET A 219 -8.03 -6.17 -9.39
CA MET A 219 -8.06 -7.62 -9.18
C MET A 219 -9.05 -8.01 -8.08
N GLY A 220 -9.57 -9.22 -8.18
CA GLY A 220 -10.28 -9.89 -7.08
C GLY A 220 -9.38 -10.95 -6.44
N ASN A 221 -9.70 -11.34 -5.20
CA ASN A 221 -8.95 -12.33 -4.45
C ASN A 221 -8.94 -13.73 -5.12
N GLU A 222 -10.03 -14.18 -5.75
CA GLU A 222 -10.04 -15.44 -6.51
C GLU A 222 -9.03 -15.44 -7.66
N ARG A 223 -8.97 -14.33 -8.41
CA ARG A 223 -7.97 -14.15 -9.48
C ARG A 223 -6.55 -14.15 -8.93
N MET A 224 -6.34 -13.53 -7.77
CA MET A 224 -5.06 -13.54 -7.07
C MET A 224 -4.62 -14.95 -6.68
N VAL A 225 -5.55 -15.79 -6.20
CA VAL A 225 -5.25 -17.20 -5.88
C VAL A 225 -4.74 -17.94 -7.12
N GLU A 226 -5.38 -17.75 -8.28
CA GLU A 226 -4.94 -18.39 -9.53
C GLU A 226 -3.59 -17.87 -10.02
N VAL A 227 -3.28 -16.59 -9.80
CA VAL A 227 -1.93 -16.04 -10.04
C VAL A 227 -0.88 -16.76 -9.19
N VAL A 228 -1.11 -16.91 -7.88
CA VAL A 228 -0.14 -17.60 -7.00
C VAL A 228 0.00 -19.08 -7.37
N LYS A 229 -1.09 -19.76 -7.74
CA LYS A 229 -1.01 -21.15 -8.23
C LYS A 229 -0.18 -21.29 -9.51
N LYS A 230 -0.27 -20.31 -10.42
CA LYS A 230 0.43 -20.35 -11.70
C LYS A 230 1.91 -19.97 -11.57
N TYR A 231 2.22 -18.92 -10.82
CA TYR A 231 3.56 -18.31 -10.80
C TYR A 231 4.35 -18.56 -9.50
N GLY A 232 3.71 -19.13 -8.46
CA GLY A 232 4.30 -19.31 -7.15
C GLY A 232 4.18 -18.06 -6.27
N SER A 233 4.84 -18.06 -5.11
CA SER A 233 4.81 -16.94 -4.17
C SER A 233 5.99 -15.97 -4.30
N GLU A 234 7.09 -16.36 -4.94
CA GLU A 234 8.32 -15.56 -4.96
C GLU A 234 8.10 -14.23 -5.69
N ARG A 235 8.51 -13.12 -5.06
CA ARG A 235 8.35 -11.74 -5.57
C ARG A 235 6.93 -11.27 -5.84
N ILE A 236 5.92 -12.02 -5.41
CA ILE A 236 4.51 -11.65 -5.52
C ILE A 236 4.00 -11.16 -4.17
N MET A 237 3.35 -10.00 -4.12
CA MET A 237 2.73 -9.50 -2.88
C MET A 237 1.32 -8.96 -3.13
N VAL A 238 0.51 -8.94 -2.07
CA VAL A 238 -0.87 -8.44 -2.12
C VAL A 238 -1.06 -7.24 -1.20
N ASN A 239 -1.86 -6.29 -1.63
CA ASN A 239 -2.25 -5.11 -0.86
C ASN A 239 -3.73 -4.78 -1.01
N SER A 240 -4.27 -3.96 -0.11
CA SER A 240 -5.66 -3.50 -0.21
C SER A 240 -5.82 -2.28 -1.11
N ALA A 241 -4.84 -1.38 -1.11
CA ALA A 241 -4.95 0.01 -1.57
C ALA A 241 -6.27 0.66 -1.12
N ALA A 242 -6.75 0.32 0.08
CA ALA A 242 -8.01 0.84 0.58
C ALA A 242 -7.89 2.36 0.79
N ASP A 243 -8.87 3.09 0.27
CA ASP A 243 -8.82 4.54 0.10
C ASP A 243 -10.21 5.17 0.36
N TRP A 244 -10.43 6.36 -0.19
CA TRP A 244 -11.68 7.12 -0.11
C TRP A 244 -12.89 6.40 -0.75
N GLY A 245 -12.66 5.45 -1.66
CA GLY A 245 -13.71 4.68 -2.31
C GLY A 245 -14.19 3.49 -1.48
N ILE A 246 -15.21 2.79 -1.99
CA ILE A 246 -15.78 1.59 -1.34
C ILE A 246 -14.76 0.45 -1.46
N SER A 247 -13.91 0.35 -0.45
CA SER A 247 -12.73 -0.51 -0.40
C SER A 247 -12.61 -1.22 0.96
N ASP A 248 -11.85 -2.30 0.99
CA ASP A 248 -11.80 -3.24 2.12
C ASP A 248 -10.40 -3.28 2.74
N PRO A 249 -10.19 -2.75 3.96
CA PRO A 249 -8.87 -2.75 4.61
C PRO A 249 -8.45 -4.16 5.05
N LEU A 250 -9.35 -5.15 4.97
CA LEU A 250 -9.08 -6.55 5.27
C LEU A 250 -8.80 -7.38 4.00
N ALA A 251 -8.54 -6.75 2.86
CA ALA A 251 -8.33 -7.46 1.61
C ALA A 251 -7.13 -8.44 1.67
N VAL A 252 -6.04 -8.07 2.34
CA VAL A 252 -4.87 -8.94 2.56
C VAL A 252 -5.25 -10.20 3.38
N PRO A 253 -5.77 -10.10 4.62
CA PRO A 253 -6.14 -11.28 5.41
C PRO A 253 -7.26 -12.11 4.76
N LYS A 254 -8.23 -11.48 4.08
CA LYS A 254 -9.28 -12.21 3.34
C LYS A 254 -8.71 -12.99 2.16
N THR A 255 -7.72 -12.45 1.47
CA THR A 255 -7.01 -13.17 0.40
C THR A 255 -6.21 -14.34 0.96
N ALA A 256 -5.55 -14.17 2.11
CA ALA A 256 -4.85 -15.25 2.81
C ALA A 256 -5.79 -16.41 3.17
N ALA A 257 -6.94 -16.12 3.78
CA ALA A 257 -7.96 -17.13 4.10
C ALA A 257 -8.41 -17.89 2.86
N LEU A 258 -8.70 -17.17 1.77
CA LEU A 258 -9.10 -17.81 0.52
C LEU A 258 -8.00 -18.70 -0.08
N MET A 259 -6.74 -18.25 -0.07
CA MET A 259 -5.60 -19.04 -0.53
C MET A 259 -5.46 -20.36 0.25
N LEU A 260 -5.55 -20.31 1.59
CA LEU A 260 -5.51 -21.51 2.44
C LEU A 260 -6.67 -22.46 2.11
N LYS A 261 -7.89 -21.93 2.00
CA LYS A 261 -9.09 -22.71 1.66
C LYS A 261 -9.00 -23.37 0.28
N MET A 262 -8.29 -22.73 -0.64
CA MET A 262 -8.04 -23.24 -1.99
C MET A 262 -6.78 -24.11 -2.10
N GLY A 263 -6.16 -24.48 -0.97
CA GLY A 263 -5.10 -25.47 -0.88
C GLY A 263 -3.68 -24.93 -1.11
N ILE A 264 -3.46 -23.61 -1.06
CA ILE A 264 -2.11 -23.04 -1.08
C ILE A 264 -1.46 -23.25 0.29
N ASP A 265 -0.20 -23.71 0.30
CA ASP A 265 0.55 -23.95 1.53
C ASP A 265 0.69 -22.68 2.36
N LYS A 266 0.63 -22.83 3.68
CA LYS A 266 0.69 -21.70 4.62
C LYS A 266 1.96 -20.86 4.43
N LYS A 267 3.11 -21.47 4.11
CA LYS A 267 4.36 -20.72 3.90
C LYS A 267 4.29 -19.84 2.67
N GLU A 268 3.69 -20.33 1.58
CA GLU A 268 3.47 -19.56 0.36
C GLU A 268 2.50 -18.40 0.62
N VAL A 269 1.45 -18.63 1.42
CA VAL A 269 0.54 -17.57 1.85
C VAL A 269 1.28 -16.48 2.63
N GLU A 270 2.05 -16.86 3.66
CA GLU A 270 2.83 -15.90 4.44
C GLU A 270 3.86 -15.15 3.59
N ARG A 271 4.43 -15.80 2.58
CA ARG A 271 5.36 -15.17 1.64
C ARG A 271 4.68 -14.03 0.88
N VAL A 272 3.49 -14.28 0.32
CA VAL A 272 2.70 -13.30 -0.45
C VAL A 272 2.13 -12.18 0.42
N THR A 273 1.71 -12.48 1.65
CA THR A 273 0.96 -11.53 2.50
C THR A 273 1.81 -10.87 3.58
N PHE A 274 3.10 -11.20 3.67
CA PHE A 274 4.00 -10.68 4.69
C PHE A 274 5.45 -10.55 4.20
N TYR A 275 6.14 -11.67 3.96
CA TYR A 275 7.61 -11.64 3.83
C TYR A 275 8.11 -10.89 2.59
N ASN A 276 7.47 -11.04 1.42
CA ASN A 276 7.92 -10.37 0.20
C ASN A 276 7.85 -8.85 0.31
N ALA A 277 6.78 -8.33 0.89
CA ALA A 277 6.63 -6.89 1.12
C ALA A 277 7.70 -6.38 2.10
N VAL A 278 7.92 -7.09 3.21
CA VAL A 278 8.95 -6.72 4.18
C VAL A 278 10.34 -6.72 3.56
N GLU A 279 10.66 -7.72 2.74
CA GLU A 279 11.93 -7.82 2.02
C GLU A 279 12.11 -6.66 1.03
N ALA A 280 11.13 -6.41 0.16
CA ALA A 280 11.18 -5.37 -0.86
C ALA A 280 11.41 -3.96 -0.30
N PHE A 281 10.87 -3.66 0.89
CA PHE A 281 10.96 -2.35 1.54
C PHE A 281 11.99 -2.28 2.68
N SER A 282 12.78 -3.33 2.92
CA SER A 282 13.78 -3.38 4.01
C SER A 282 15.09 -2.62 3.74
N VAL A 283 15.22 -1.99 2.56
CA VAL A 283 16.47 -1.41 2.04
C VAL A 283 17.14 -0.41 3.00
N THR A 284 16.37 0.37 3.75
CA THR A 284 16.90 1.38 4.69
C THR A 284 17.25 0.82 6.06
N GLY A 285 16.91 -0.44 6.35
CA GLY A 285 17.05 -1.08 7.66
C GLY A 285 15.99 -0.66 8.70
N GLN A 286 15.10 0.28 8.38
CA GLN A 286 14.02 0.72 9.28
C GLN A 286 12.86 -0.29 9.37
N LEU A 287 12.79 -1.23 8.43
CA LEU A 287 11.80 -2.29 8.36
C LEU A 287 12.52 -3.65 8.35
N SER A 288 12.11 -4.53 9.26
CA SER A 288 12.53 -5.92 9.27
C SER A 288 11.44 -6.79 9.92
N VAL A 289 11.54 -8.11 9.73
CA VAL A 289 10.67 -9.07 10.40
C VAL A 289 10.81 -8.96 11.92
N ASP A 290 12.03 -8.74 12.42
CA ASP A 290 12.29 -8.61 13.85
C ASP A 290 11.63 -7.36 14.43
N VAL A 291 11.79 -6.20 13.77
CA VAL A 291 11.14 -4.94 14.17
C VAL A 291 9.62 -5.07 14.20
N LEU A 292 9.02 -5.78 13.23
CA LEU A 292 7.58 -6.02 13.21
C LEU A 292 7.13 -6.97 14.32
N ASN A 293 7.98 -7.91 14.76
CA ASN A 293 7.66 -8.87 15.82
C ASN A 293 7.84 -8.31 17.23
N GLU A 294 8.62 -7.25 17.37
CA GLU A 294 8.70 -6.52 18.63
C GLU A 294 7.34 -5.89 18.96
N PRO A 295 6.74 -6.24 20.11
CA PRO A 295 5.48 -5.66 20.54
C PRO A 295 5.58 -4.13 20.58
N LEU A 296 4.67 -3.46 19.88
CA LEU A 296 4.50 -2.02 20.03
C LEU A 296 4.08 -1.72 21.47
N LYS A 297 4.84 -0.87 22.16
CA LYS A 297 4.42 -0.32 23.45
C LYS A 297 3.31 0.69 23.18
N ILE A 298 2.07 0.29 23.47
CA ILE A 298 0.91 1.18 23.35
C ILE A 298 0.81 1.99 24.63
N ASP A 299 1.09 3.28 24.54
CA ASP A 299 0.77 4.25 25.58
C ASP A 299 -0.50 5.01 25.16
N ALA A 300 -1.62 4.66 25.79
CA ALA A 300 -2.92 5.26 25.49
C ALA A 300 -2.99 6.75 25.91
N GLU A 301 -2.13 7.20 26.82
CA GLU A 301 -2.09 8.60 27.26
C GLU A 301 -1.15 9.46 26.40
N GLU A 302 -0.40 8.84 25.49
CA GLU A 302 0.47 9.54 24.56
C GLU A 302 -0.33 10.55 23.72
N LYS A 303 0.27 11.71 23.51
CA LYS A 303 -0.29 12.80 22.71
C LYS A 303 0.66 13.17 21.59
N PHE A 304 0.10 13.41 20.42
CA PHE A 304 0.83 13.99 19.30
C PHE A 304 0.51 15.48 19.19
N GLU A 305 1.47 16.34 19.52
CA GLU A 305 1.29 17.80 19.50
C GLU A 305 0.05 18.26 20.31
N GLY A 306 -0.17 17.63 21.47
CA GLY A 306 -1.33 17.88 22.33
C GLY A 306 -2.64 17.20 21.89
N ASN A 307 -2.66 16.55 20.72
CA ASN A 307 -3.82 15.81 20.21
C ASN A 307 -3.78 14.33 20.62
N THR A 308 -4.96 13.71 20.68
CA THR A 308 -5.13 12.29 20.98
C THR A 308 -6.29 11.72 20.16
N VAL A 309 -6.21 10.42 19.86
CA VAL A 309 -7.31 9.64 19.26
C VAL A 309 -8.46 9.41 20.25
N LEU A 310 -8.19 9.60 21.55
CA LEU A 310 -9.16 9.39 22.61
C LEU A 310 -10.04 10.62 22.83
N ARG A 311 -11.29 10.38 23.21
CA ARG A 311 -12.21 11.41 23.70
C ARG A 311 -12.76 10.95 25.06
N GLY A 312 -12.75 11.84 26.06
CA GLY A 312 -13.35 11.56 27.36
C GLY A 312 -12.80 10.36 28.14
N GLY A 313 -11.53 9.98 27.95
CA GLY A 313 -10.91 8.84 28.68
C GLY A 313 -11.16 7.47 28.06
N GLN A 314 -11.56 7.42 26.78
CA GLN A 314 -11.66 6.19 26.00
C GLN A 314 -10.36 5.36 26.00
N GLN A 315 -10.46 4.08 25.67
CA GLN A 315 -9.31 3.25 25.31
C GLN A 315 -9.20 3.18 23.78
N PRO A 316 -7.98 2.99 23.21
CA PRO A 316 -7.82 2.87 21.76
C PRO A 316 -8.64 1.70 21.18
N LYS A 317 -8.78 0.60 21.93
CA LYS A 317 -9.61 -0.54 21.54
C LYS A 317 -11.02 -0.41 22.08
N ARG A 318 -12.01 -0.47 21.19
CA ARG A 318 -13.43 -0.49 21.59
C ARG A 318 -13.83 -1.88 22.07
N ASN A 319 -14.69 -1.94 23.08
CA ASN A 319 -15.38 -3.17 23.46
C ASN A 319 -16.56 -3.39 22.48
N THR A 320 -16.33 -4.22 21.45
CA THR A 320 -17.32 -4.56 20.43
C THR A 320 -18.38 -5.55 20.91
N GLU A 321 -18.21 -6.16 22.09
CA GLU A 321 -19.18 -7.09 22.69
C GLU A 321 -20.31 -6.34 23.44
N SER A 322 -20.16 -5.04 23.68
CA SER A 322 -21.12 -4.21 24.38
C SER A 322 -21.91 -3.31 23.42
N ILE A 323 -23.23 -3.39 23.44
CA ILE A 323 -24.10 -2.41 22.76
C ILE A 323 -24.11 -1.04 23.46
N ILE A 324 -23.61 -0.99 24.70
CA ILE A 324 -23.53 0.25 25.48
C ILE A 324 -22.23 0.97 25.10
N ILE A 325 -22.38 2.14 24.48
CA ILE A 325 -21.31 3.12 24.23
C ILE A 325 -21.28 4.06 25.44
N ARG A 326 -20.13 4.18 26.12
CA ARG A 326 -19.92 5.08 27.27
C ARG A 326 -19.08 6.28 26.91
#